data_AF-A0A847MFA4-F1
#
_entry.id   AF-A0A847MFA4-F1
#
_cell.length_a   1.000
_cell.length_b   1.000
_cell.length_c   1.000
_cell.angle_alpha   90.00
_cell.angle_beta   90.00
_cell.angle_gamma   90.00
#
_symmetry.space_group_name_H-M   'P 1'
#
loop_
_entity.id
_entity.type
_entity.pdbx_description
1 polymer ?
#
loop_
_entity_poly.entity_id
_entity_poly.type
_entity_poly.pdbx_seq_one_letter_code
_entity_poly.pdbx_strand_id
1 'polypeptide(L)'
;SKSMGQQLHKRFSTEMVQSYLERYLDKTIELSYLLDILGIKKRRFYQLLNRYRTDPEHFSLVFPKRRPSRTITCEVETNILNELTIERAMIEDPKLPIRTYNYSYIQDELSRKHSKKYPFPP
;
A
#
# COMPACT_ATOMS: atom_id res chain seq x y z
N SER A 1 9.03 -25.44 -7.64
CA SER A 1 7.94 -24.59 -7.11
C SER A 1 7.80 -23.30 -7.93
N LYS A 2 6.78 -23.17 -8.80
CA LYS A 2 6.51 -21.92 -9.53
C LYS A 2 5.96 -20.89 -8.54
N SER A 3 6.73 -19.84 -8.27
CA SER A 3 6.43 -18.77 -7.30
C SER A 3 5.04 -18.16 -7.56
N MET A 4 4.17 -18.33 -6.57
CA MET A 4 2.82 -17.79 -6.51
C MET A 4 2.92 -16.29 -6.23
N GLY A 5 2.45 -15.45 -7.16
CA GLY A 5 2.14 -14.05 -6.87
C GLY A 5 3.18 -13.00 -7.25
N GLN A 6 4.01 -13.20 -8.27
CA GLN A 6 4.67 -12.04 -8.88
C GLN A 6 3.62 -11.17 -9.56
N GLN A 7 3.47 -9.96 -9.03
CA GLN A 7 2.52 -8.97 -9.51
C GLN A 7 2.86 -8.62 -10.96
N LEU A 8 1.91 -8.80 -11.88
CA LEU A 8 2.12 -8.55 -13.31
C LEU A 8 2.71 -7.15 -13.56
N HIS A 9 2.27 -6.15 -12.79
CA HIS A 9 2.77 -4.77 -12.84
C HIS A 9 4.24 -4.59 -12.41
N LYS A 10 4.87 -5.58 -11.77
CA LYS A 10 6.32 -5.55 -11.43
C LYS A 10 7.19 -6.07 -12.57
N ARG A 11 6.64 -6.88 -13.46
CA ARG A 11 7.37 -7.55 -14.55
C ARG A 11 7.10 -6.91 -15.91
N PHE A 12 5.92 -6.31 -16.07
CA PHE A 12 5.46 -5.75 -17.32
C PHE A 12 4.93 -4.34 -17.11
N SER A 13 5.30 -3.44 -18.03
CA SER A 13 4.65 -2.14 -18.19
C SER A 13 3.20 -2.33 -18.65
N THR A 14 2.34 -1.37 -18.31
CA THR A 14 0.96 -1.29 -18.81
C THR A 14 0.94 -1.27 -20.35
N GLU A 15 1.79 -0.48 -20.98
CA GLU A 15 1.89 -0.33 -22.44
C GLU A 15 2.25 -1.65 -23.13
N MET A 16 3.19 -2.39 -22.52
CA MET A 16 3.62 -3.69 -23.04
C MET A 16 2.45 -4.69 -23.03
N VAL A 17 1.67 -4.70 -21.95
CA VAL A 17 0.48 -5.56 -21.88
C VAL A 17 -0.62 -5.10 -22.83
N GLN A 18 -0.82 -3.80 -23.04
CA GLN A 18 -1.75 -3.30 -24.06
C GLN A 18 -1.37 -3.80 -25.44
N SER A 19 -0.09 -3.69 -25.84
CA SER A 19 0.38 -4.17 -27.14
C SER A 19 0.15 -5.68 -27.33
N TYR A 20 0.28 -6.49 -26.26
CA TYR A 20 -0.01 -7.92 -26.31
C TYR A 20 -1.50 -8.22 -26.46
N LEU A 21 -2.35 -7.44 -25.80
CA LEU A 21 -3.80 -7.58 -25.92
C LEU A 21 -4.28 -7.16 -27.31
N GLU A 22 -3.72 -6.10 -27.88
CA GLU A 22 -4.00 -5.64 -29.24
C GLU A 22 -3.59 -6.69 -30.27
N ARG A 23 -2.35 -7.19 -30.20
CA ARG A 23 -1.85 -8.27 -31.07
C ARG A 23 -2.70 -9.53 -31.00
N TYR A 24 -3.26 -9.84 -29.83
CA TYR A 24 -4.20 -10.94 -29.67
C TYR A 24 -5.54 -10.67 -30.38
N LEU A 25 -6.06 -9.44 -30.31
CA LEU A 25 -7.28 -9.03 -31.02
C LEU A 25 -7.09 -9.07 -32.53
N ASP A 26 -5.92 -8.67 -33.01
CA ASP A 26 -5.54 -8.72 -34.43
C ASP A 26 -5.21 -10.14 -34.92
N LYS A 27 -5.27 -11.14 -34.03
CA LYS A 27 -4.94 -12.54 -34.29
C LYS A 27 -3.51 -12.76 -34.82
N THR A 28 -2.61 -11.81 -34.53
CA THR A 28 -1.20 -11.87 -34.94
C THR A 28 -0.37 -12.80 -34.06
N ILE A 29 -0.82 -13.05 -32.82
CA ILE A 29 -0.13 -13.90 -31.84
C ILE A 29 -1.13 -14.86 -31.20
N GLU A 30 -0.68 -16.10 -31.00
CA GLU A 30 -1.48 -17.13 -30.35
C GLU A 30 -1.60 -16.92 -28.83
N LEU A 31 -2.75 -17.31 -28.26
CA LEU A 31 -3.01 -17.21 -26.83
C LEU A 31 -2.01 -18.00 -25.98
N SER A 32 -1.60 -19.19 -26.43
CA SER A 32 -0.63 -20.06 -25.74
C SER A 32 0.66 -19.31 -25.44
N TYR A 33 1.24 -18.68 -26.47
CA TYR A 33 2.46 -17.91 -26.40
C TYR A 33 2.34 -16.71 -25.45
N LEU A 34 1.23 -15.98 -25.48
CA LEU A 34 0.99 -14.84 -24.58
C LEU A 34 0.87 -15.27 -23.11
N LEU A 35 0.23 -16.40 -22.84
CA LEU A 35 0.11 -16.93 -21.48
C LEU A 35 1.46 -17.33 -20.90
N ASP A 36 2.33 -17.90 -21.73
CA ASP A 36 3.68 -18.30 -21.34
C ASP A 36 4.58 -17.08 -21.08
N ILE A 37 4.56 -16.08 -21.96
CA ILE A 37 5.31 -14.82 -21.77
C ILE A 37 4.85 -14.13 -20.49
N LEU A 38 3.56 -13.87 -20.37
CA LEU A 38 3.00 -13.15 -19.23
C LEU A 38 3.09 -13.99 -17.94
N GLY A 39 3.21 -15.31 -18.05
CA GLY A 39 3.22 -16.24 -16.94
C GLY A 39 1.92 -16.22 -16.15
N ILE A 40 0.78 -16.05 -16.84
CA ILE A 40 -0.56 -15.96 -16.22
C ILE A 40 -1.48 -17.07 -16.73
N LYS A 41 -2.51 -17.39 -15.94
CA LYS A 41 -3.57 -18.34 -16.35
C LYS A 41 -4.59 -17.65 -17.28
N LYS A 42 -5.24 -18.44 -18.15
CA LYS A 42 -6.32 -18.00 -19.07
C LYS A 42 -7.34 -17.07 -18.41
N ARG A 43 -7.84 -17.43 -17.23
CA ARG A 43 -8.80 -16.60 -16.47
C ARG A 43 -8.32 -15.17 -16.25
N ARG A 44 -7.05 -14.97 -15.87
CA ARG A 44 -6.48 -13.64 -15.62
C ARG A 44 -6.27 -12.88 -16.93
N PHE A 45 -5.87 -13.57 -17.99
CA PHE A 45 -5.74 -12.98 -19.32
C PHE A 45 -7.08 -12.40 -19.81
N TYR A 46 -8.17 -13.17 -19.77
CA TYR A 46 -9.49 -12.69 -20.18
C TYR A 46 -10.02 -11.56 -19.29
N GLN A 47 -9.69 -11.54 -18.00
CA GLN A 47 -10.00 -10.39 -17.13
C GLN A 47 -9.29 -9.11 -17.58
N LEU A 48 -8.02 -9.19 -17.98
CA LEU A 48 -7.27 -8.06 -18.52
C LEU A 48 -7.84 -7.63 -19.87
N LEU A 49 -8.14 -8.58 -20.75
CA LEU A 49 -8.74 -8.33 -22.05
C LEU A 49 -10.09 -7.62 -21.94
N ASN A 50 -10.95 -8.07 -21.02
CA ASN A 50 -12.25 -7.43 -20.81
C ASN A 50 -12.10 -6.00 -20.29
N ARG A 51 -11.15 -5.74 -19.38
CA ARG A 51 -10.88 -4.38 -18.89
C ARG A 51 -10.37 -3.49 -20.01
N TYR A 52 -9.42 -3.98 -20.80
CA TYR A 52 -8.89 -3.27 -21.95
C TYR A 52 -9.99 -2.96 -22.97
N ARG A 53 -10.90 -3.89 -23.25
CA ARG A 53 -12.05 -3.66 -24.13
C ARG A 53 -13.08 -2.66 -23.60
N THR A 54 -13.19 -2.52 -22.28
CA THR A 54 -14.17 -1.61 -21.66
C THR A 54 -13.69 -0.18 -21.71
N ASP A 55 -12.39 0.04 -21.46
CA ASP A 55 -11.78 1.36 -21.46
C ASP A 55 -10.28 1.22 -21.83
N PRO A 56 -9.95 1.26 -23.14
CA PRO A 56 -8.57 1.14 -23.61
C PRO A 56 -7.70 2.31 -23.14
N GLU A 57 -8.25 3.53 -23.19
CA GLU A 57 -7.57 4.80 -22.86
C GLU A 57 -7.09 4.84 -21.41
N HIS A 58 -7.93 4.39 -20.46
CA HIS A 58 -7.57 4.39 -19.03
C HIS A 58 -7.12 3.02 -18.52
N PHE A 59 -6.80 2.07 -19.40
CA PHE A 59 -6.33 0.75 -18.97
C PHE A 59 -5.02 0.87 -18.18
N SER A 60 -5.00 0.28 -16.98
CA SER A 60 -3.80 0.22 -16.14
C SER A 60 -3.66 -1.11 -15.41
N LEU A 61 -2.43 -1.62 -15.37
CA LEU A 61 -2.06 -2.79 -14.56
C LEU A 61 -1.89 -2.45 -13.07
N VAL A 62 -1.63 -1.17 -12.78
CA VAL A 62 -1.49 -0.67 -11.43
C VAL A 62 -2.88 -0.25 -10.98
N PHE A 63 -3.47 -1.01 -10.07
CA PHE A 63 -4.65 -0.53 -9.38
C PHE A 63 -4.26 0.73 -8.60
N PRO A 64 -4.99 1.85 -8.73
CA PRO A 64 -4.81 2.96 -7.82
C PRO A 64 -5.00 2.40 -6.42
N LYS A 65 -3.98 2.55 -5.57
CA LYS A 65 -4.09 2.18 -4.16
C LYS A 65 -5.30 2.93 -3.63
N ARG A 66 -6.38 2.21 -3.29
CA ARG A 66 -7.43 2.77 -2.44
C ARG A 66 -6.72 3.35 -1.22
N ARG A 67 -7.08 4.58 -0.84
CA ARG A 67 -6.45 5.36 0.24
C ARG A 67 -5.96 4.42 1.36
N PRO A 68 -4.76 4.62 1.92
CA PRO A 68 -4.26 3.73 2.96
C PRO A 68 -5.35 3.58 4.02
N SER A 69 -5.79 2.34 4.30
CA SER A 69 -6.89 2.09 5.24
C SER A 69 -6.54 2.46 6.68
N ARG A 70 -5.34 2.97 6.91
CA ARG A 70 -4.72 3.26 8.21
C ARG A 70 -3.86 4.52 8.16
N THR A 71 -4.29 5.57 7.47
CA THR A 71 -3.62 6.87 7.61
C THR A 71 -4.05 7.49 8.93
N ILE A 72 -3.09 7.70 9.83
CA ILE A 72 -3.28 8.53 11.00
C ILE A 72 -3.55 9.95 10.48
N THR A 73 -4.61 10.61 10.96
CA THR A 73 -4.89 12.00 10.57
C THR A 73 -3.78 12.91 11.09
N CYS A 74 -3.40 13.98 10.37
CA CYS A 74 -2.37 14.93 10.83
C CYS A 74 -2.61 15.42 12.28
N GLU A 75 -3.86 15.64 12.67
CA GLU A 75 -4.20 16.02 14.05
C GLU A 75 -3.72 15.00 15.10
N VAL A 76 -3.91 13.71 14.81
CA VAL A 76 -3.51 12.61 15.70
C VAL A 76 -1.99 12.49 15.75
N GLU A 77 -1.31 12.70 14.62
CA GLU A 77 0.16 12.75 14.55
C GLU A 77 0.74 13.90 15.36
N THR A 78 0.21 15.11 15.22
CA THR A 78 0.63 16.28 15.99
C THR A 78 0.45 16.07 17.48
N ASN A 79 -0.67 15.47 17.92
CA ASN A 79 -0.91 15.21 19.33
C ASN A 79 0.11 14.20 19.89
N ILE A 80 0.41 13.12 19.16
CA ILE A 80 1.44 12.15 19.56
C ILE A 80 2.81 12.83 19.69
N LEU A 81 3.20 13.65 18.71
CA LEU A 81 4.49 14.35 18.71
C LEU A 81 4.62 15.33 19.89
N ASN A 82 3.55 16.04 20.23
CA ASN A 82 3.55 16.97 21.37
C ASN A 82 3.83 16.23 22.69
N GLU A 83 3.10 15.15 22.97
CA GLU A 83 3.29 14.37 24.20
C GLU A 83 4.66 13.68 24.25
N LEU A 84 5.15 13.17 23.11
CA LEU A 84 6.52 12.62 23.02
C LEU A 84 7.58 13.68 23.33
N THR A 85 7.36 14.93 22.90
CA THR A 85 8.32 16.01 23.14
C THR A 85 8.34 16.41 24.62
N ILE A 86 7.19 16.40 25.29
CA ILE A 86 7.08 16.65 26.74
C ILE A 86 7.83 15.57 27.52
N GLU A 87 7.57 14.29 27.21
CA GLU A 87 8.22 13.17 27.88
C GLU A 87 9.74 13.19 27.64
N ARG A 88 10.17 13.53 26.42
CA ARG A 88 11.58 13.69 26.08
C ARG A 88 12.27 14.75 26.94
N ALA A 89 11.62 15.89 27.16
CA ALA A 89 12.17 16.94 28.02
C ALA A 89 12.35 16.46 29.47
N MET A 90 11.47 15.58 29.97
CA MET A 90 11.61 14.99 31.30
C MET A 90 12.77 13.99 31.39
N ILE A 91 13.04 13.24 30.32
CA ILE A 91 14.20 12.33 30.23
C ILE A 91 15.52 13.11 30.16
N GLU A 92 15.50 14.25 29.47
CA GLU A 92 16.69 15.11 29.33
C GLU A 92 16.99 15.92 30.60
N ASP A 93 16.03 16.08 31.53
CA ASP A 93 16.25 16.77 32.82
C ASP A 93 17.04 15.87 33.81
N PRO A 94 18.28 16.24 34.17
CA PRO A 94 19.11 15.46 35.09
C PRO A 94 18.56 15.42 36.53
N LYS A 95 17.59 16.26 36.88
CA LYS A 95 16.93 16.25 38.20
C LYS A 95 15.87 15.16 38.33
N LEU A 96 15.35 14.66 37.21
CA LEU A 96 14.33 13.63 37.19
C LEU A 96 14.97 12.25 37.02
N PRO A 97 14.59 11.24 37.81
CA PRO A 97 15.12 9.88 37.68
C PRO A 97 14.44 9.11 36.53
N ILE A 98 14.13 9.78 35.41
CA ILE A 98 13.45 9.20 34.25
C ILE A 98 14.49 9.06 33.14
N ARG A 99 14.62 7.85 32.58
CA ARG A 99 15.66 7.55 31.56
C ARG A 99 15.10 6.96 30.26
N THR A 100 13.80 6.70 30.21
CA THR A 100 13.13 6.01 29.10
C THR A 100 11.74 6.60 28.90
N TYR A 101 11.23 6.54 27.68
CA TYR A 101 9.86 6.93 27.38
C TYR A 101 8.85 6.02 28.09
N ASN A 102 7.84 6.61 28.71
CA ASN A 102 6.68 5.87 29.21
C ASN A 102 5.51 5.97 28.21
N TYR A 103 5.47 5.05 27.25
CA TYR A 103 4.42 5.04 26.22
C TYR A 103 3.02 4.79 26.77
N SER A 104 2.88 4.03 27.87
CA SER A 104 1.59 3.82 28.54
C SER A 104 1.06 5.12 29.11
N TYR A 105 1.91 5.93 29.75
CA TYR A 105 1.55 7.25 30.26
C TYR A 105 1.14 8.20 29.14
N ILE A 106 1.91 8.25 28.05
CA ILE A 106 1.59 9.07 26.87
C ILE A 106 0.25 8.64 26.26
N GLN A 107 -0.01 7.34 26.16
CA GLN A 107 -1.27 6.80 25.64
C GLN A 107 -2.46 7.19 26.53
N ASP A 108 -2.29 7.13 27.86
CA ASP A 108 -3.31 7.55 28.81
C ASP A 108 -3.59 9.06 28.71
N GLU A 109 -2.55 9.89 28.59
CA GLU A 109 -2.68 11.34 28.40
C GLU A 109 -3.40 11.69 27.10
N LEU A 110 -3.03 11.05 26.00
CA LEU A 110 -3.70 11.24 24.70
C LEU A 110 -5.17 10.80 24.74
N SER A 111 -5.46 9.72 25.45
CA SER A 111 -6.83 9.23 25.64
C SER A 111 -7.65 10.21 26.48
N ARG A 112 -7.08 10.77 27.56
CA ARG A 112 -7.70 11.79 28.41
C ARG A 112 -7.98 13.09 27.64
N LYS A 113 -7.00 13.59 26.88
CA LYS A 113 -7.06 14.90 26.21
C LYS A 113 -7.89 14.90 24.94
N HIS A 114 -7.93 13.80 24.19
CA HIS A 114 -8.45 13.80 22.82
C HIS A 114 -9.55 12.76 22.54
N SER A 115 -9.92 11.89 23.50
CA SER A 115 -11.00 10.89 23.35
C SER A 115 -10.90 10.05 22.07
N LYS A 116 -9.68 9.80 21.58
CA LYS A 116 -9.36 9.06 20.34
C LYS A 116 -8.47 7.87 20.67
N LYS A 117 -8.53 6.80 19.87
CA LYS A 117 -7.62 5.65 19.98
C LYS A 117 -6.34 5.92 19.19
N TYR A 118 -5.21 5.84 19.86
CA TYR A 118 -3.89 6.12 19.30
C TYR A 118 -3.10 4.80 19.08
N PRO A 119 -2.40 4.64 17.95
CA PRO A 119 -1.59 3.46 17.69
C PRO A 119 -0.22 3.59 18.37
N PHE A 120 -0.02 2.88 19.48
CA PHE A 120 1.30 2.65 20.08
C PHE A 120 1.68 1.17 19.97
N PRO A 121 2.99 0.83 19.89
CA PRO A 121 3.45 -0.54 20.00
C PRO A 121 3.09 -1.12 21.39
N PRO A 122 2.83 -2.42 21.50
CA PRO A 122 2.61 -3.09 22.77
C PRO A 122 3.86 -3.10 23.66
#